data_AF-A0A2P5KDF4-F1
#
_entry.id   AF-A0A2P5KDF4-F1
#
_cell.length_a   1.000
_cell.length_b   1.000
_cell.length_c   1.000
_cell.angle_alpha   90.00
_cell.angle_beta   90.00
_cell.angle_gamma   90.00
#
_symmetry.space_group_name_H-M   'P 1'
#
loop_
_entity.id
_entity.type
_entity.pdbx_description
1 polymer ?
#
loop_
_entity_poly.entity_id
_entity_poly.type
_entity_poly.pdbx_seq_one_letter_code
_entity_poly.pdbx_strand_id
1 'polypeptide(L)'
;MNANSSYANPVVPSAGRVAGALKRGAIVAAQSTLLALLWLAADALAQVMRLPMNGGVLGLGLLLVLLFSGRIAPRWVKAGADWLLSEMLLFFIPAAVAAVQYGDVLKAQGWRLALVVVCGTLLAMVAVAVAVEQTAKLERRLALRRARGHAA
;
A
#
# COMPACT_ATOMS: atom_id res chain seq x y z
N MET A 1 59.23 8.81 8.86
CA MET A 1 58.76 7.46 9.26
C MET A 1 58.47 7.50 10.75
N ASN A 2 57.23 7.30 11.19
CA ASN A 2 56.69 5.96 11.37
C ASN A 2 55.23 5.80 10.91
N ALA A 3 55.01 4.70 10.19
CA ALA A 3 53.72 4.15 9.84
C ALA A 3 53.32 3.14 10.92
N ASN A 4 52.27 3.42 11.70
CA ASN A 4 51.59 2.46 12.57
C ASN A 4 50.30 3.12 13.07
N SER A 5 49.09 2.59 13.00
CA SER A 5 48.51 1.38 12.43
C SER A 5 47.07 1.83 12.16
N SER A 6 46.63 1.82 10.91
CA SER A 6 45.93 0.64 10.40
C SER A 6 44.71 0.27 11.24
N TYR A 7 43.57 0.82 10.82
CA TYR A 7 42.42 0.00 10.40
C TYR A 7 42.07 -1.24 11.23
N ALA A 8 42.06 -1.13 12.55
CA ALA A 8 41.52 -2.16 13.42
C ALA A 8 40.39 -1.56 14.28
N ASN A 9 39.36 -1.03 13.62
CA ASN A 9 38.04 -1.02 14.25
C ASN A 9 37.46 -2.42 14.00
N PRO A 10 37.42 -3.32 15.00
CA PRO A 10 36.71 -4.57 14.83
C PRO A 10 35.23 -4.20 14.62
N VAL A 11 34.70 -4.51 13.44
CA VAL A 11 33.25 -4.56 13.23
C VAL A 11 32.73 -5.72 14.06
N VAL A 12 32.61 -5.52 15.38
CA VAL A 12 32.04 -6.51 16.29
C VAL A 12 30.56 -6.61 15.94
N PRO A 13 30.06 -7.78 15.50
CA PRO A 13 28.65 -7.93 15.27
C PRO A 13 27.94 -7.89 16.62
N SER A 14 27.31 -6.75 16.94
CA SER A 14 26.50 -6.60 18.14
C SER A 14 25.41 -7.67 18.18
N ALA A 15 25.54 -8.63 19.10
CA ALA A 15 24.60 -9.73 19.32
C ALA A 15 23.14 -9.28 19.52
N GLY A 16 22.93 -8.02 19.94
CA GLY A 16 21.62 -7.38 20.01
C GLY A 16 20.92 -7.15 18.66
N ARG A 17 21.64 -7.13 17.53
CA ARG A 17 21.03 -6.96 16.20
C ARG A 17 20.24 -8.18 15.76
N VAL A 18 20.63 -9.38 16.18
CA VAL A 18 19.97 -10.64 15.80
C VAL A 18 18.64 -10.81 16.55
N ALA A 19 18.61 -10.51 17.85
CA ALA A 19 17.38 -10.48 18.63
C ALA A 19 16.39 -9.40 18.14
N GLY A 20 16.93 -8.24 17.71
CA GLY A 20 16.15 -7.18 17.07
C GLY A 20 15.60 -7.59 15.69
N ALA A 21 16.37 -8.31 14.89
CA ALA A 21 15.94 -8.82 13.58
C ALA A 21 14.82 -9.87 13.70
N LEU A 22 14.92 -10.78 14.68
CA LEU A 22 13.88 -11.78 14.94
C LEU A 22 12.56 -11.13 15.41
N LYS A 23 12.65 -10.15 16.33
CA LYS A 23 11.47 -9.37 16.76
C LYS A 23 10.84 -8.59 15.61
N ARG A 24 11.66 -8.00 14.72
CA ARG A 24 11.16 -7.30 13.52
C ARG A 24 10.46 -8.26 12.55
N GLY A 25 11.01 -9.45 12.33
CA GLY A 25 10.36 -10.48 11.51
C GLY A 25 9.00 -10.91 12.05
N ALA A 26 8.89 -11.12 13.36
CA ALA A 26 7.61 -11.46 14.01
C ALA A 26 6.58 -10.33 13.87
N ILE A 27 7.01 -9.06 13.96
CA ILE A 27 6.14 -7.91 13.76
C ILE A 27 5.66 -7.83 12.30
N VAL A 28 6.54 -8.01 11.32
CA VAL A 28 6.17 -8.01 9.89
C VAL A 28 5.16 -9.13 9.59
N ALA A 29 5.41 -10.34 10.10
CA ALA A 29 4.48 -11.47 9.95
C ALA A 29 3.10 -11.15 10.57
N ALA A 30 3.07 -10.61 11.79
CA ALA A 30 1.82 -10.22 12.44
C ALA A 30 1.07 -9.12 11.66
N GLN A 31 1.80 -8.18 11.05
CA GLN A 31 1.21 -7.13 10.22
C GLN A 31 0.64 -7.69 8.91
N SER A 32 1.34 -8.61 8.25
CA SER A 32 0.84 -9.30 7.06
C SER A 32 -0.39 -10.16 7.39
N THR A 33 -0.40 -10.85 8.53
CA THR A 33 -1.59 -11.59 9.01
C THR A 33 -2.76 -10.65 9.29
N LEU A 34 -2.52 -9.49 9.91
CA LEU A 34 -3.57 -8.49 10.13
C LEU A 34 -4.16 -7.99 8.81
N LEU A 35 -3.33 -7.71 7.81
CA LEU A 35 -3.79 -7.33 6.47
C LEU A 35 -4.62 -8.44 5.81
N ALA A 36 -4.20 -9.70 5.95
CA ALA A 36 -4.95 -10.85 5.44
C ALA A 36 -6.31 -11.01 6.15
N LEU A 37 -6.35 -10.85 7.48
CA LEU A 37 -7.59 -10.88 8.26
C LEU A 37 -8.53 -9.73 7.88
N LEU A 38 -7.98 -8.54 7.63
CA LEU A 38 -8.77 -7.40 7.17
C LEU A 38 -9.37 -7.66 5.79
N TRP A 39 -8.59 -8.26 4.89
CA TRP A 39 -9.07 -8.68 3.57
C TRP A 39 -10.18 -9.73 3.69
N LEU A 40 -10.02 -10.75 4.55
CA LEU A 40 -11.05 -11.76 4.81
C LEU A 40 -12.33 -11.13 5.39
N ALA A 41 -12.20 -10.19 6.31
CA ALA A 41 -13.35 -9.48 6.87
C ALA A 41 -14.06 -8.63 5.80
N ALA A 42 -13.29 -7.96 4.94
CA ALA A 42 -13.83 -7.20 3.82
C ALA A 42 -14.50 -8.09 2.77
N ASP A 43 -13.94 -9.26 2.48
CA ASP A 43 -14.52 -10.25 1.57
C ASP A 43 -15.82 -10.86 2.13
N ALA A 44 -15.83 -11.25 3.40
CA ALA A 44 -17.03 -11.72 4.07
C ALA A 44 -18.14 -10.65 4.07
N LEU A 45 -17.75 -9.38 4.30
CA LEU A 45 -18.68 -8.26 4.24
C LEU A 45 -19.18 -8.00 2.81
N ALA A 46 -18.32 -8.15 1.79
CA ALA A 46 -18.67 -8.04 0.38
C ALA A 46 -19.71 -9.10 -0.02
N GLN A 47 -19.52 -10.33 0.44
CA GLN A 47 -20.42 -11.45 0.21
C GLN A 47 -21.79 -11.22 0.85
N VAL A 48 -21.82 -10.72 2.10
CA VAL A 48 -23.08 -10.38 2.79
C VAL A 48 -23.80 -9.22 2.11
N MET A 49 -23.07 -8.18 1.67
CA MET A 49 -23.64 -7.04 0.94
C MET A 49 -23.95 -7.34 -0.54
N ARG A 50 -23.63 -8.54 -1.05
CA ARG A 50 -23.77 -8.93 -2.48
C ARG A 50 -23.14 -7.92 -3.44
N LEU A 51 -22.08 -7.23 -3.01
CA LEU A 51 -21.41 -6.24 -3.84
C LEU A 51 -20.51 -6.95 -4.85
N PRO A 52 -20.58 -6.65 -6.15
CA PRO A 52 -19.73 -7.25 -7.20
C PRO A 52 -18.27 -6.74 -7.15
N MET A 53 -17.79 -6.31 -5.98
CA MET A 53 -16.48 -5.72 -5.78
C MET A 53 -15.49 -6.76 -5.26
N ASN A 54 -14.28 -6.75 -5.80
CA ASN A 54 -13.18 -7.56 -5.27
C ASN A 54 -12.88 -7.15 -3.82
N GLY A 55 -12.73 -8.12 -2.91
CA GLY A 55 -12.39 -7.91 -1.51
C GLY A 55 -11.17 -7.01 -1.27
N GLY A 56 -10.24 -6.91 -2.24
CA GLY A 56 -9.10 -5.97 -2.17
C GLY A 56 -9.50 -4.50 -2.15
N VAL A 57 -10.48 -4.08 -2.97
CA VAL A 57 -10.95 -2.68 -3.02
C VAL A 57 -11.73 -2.33 -1.76
N LEU A 58 -12.57 -3.25 -1.28
CA LEU A 58 -13.29 -3.08 -0.02
C LEU A 58 -12.35 -3.10 1.19
N GLY A 59 -11.32 -3.96 1.17
CA GLY A 59 -10.27 -4.00 2.17
C GLY A 59 -9.49 -2.70 2.26
N LEU A 60 -9.17 -2.07 1.12
CA LEU A 60 -8.55 -0.74 1.08
C LEU A 60 -9.47 0.33 1.69
N GLY A 61 -10.76 0.31 1.36
CA GLY A 61 -11.75 1.23 1.94
C GLY A 61 -11.88 1.06 3.46
N LEU A 62 -11.95 -0.19 3.94
CA LEU A 62 -12.02 -0.51 5.35
C LEU A 62 -10.74 -0.08 6.09
N LEU A 63 -9.57 -0.36 5.51
CA LEU A 63 -8.29 0.08 6.04
C LEU A 63 -8.24 1.61 6.16
N LEU A 64 -8.73 2.31 5.14
CA LEU A 64 -8.80 3.76 5.11
C LEU A 64 -9.70 4.30 6.24
N VAL A 65 -10.89 3.74 6.43
CA VAL A 65 -11.80 4.10 7.53
C VAL A 65 -11.13 3.86 8.89
N LEU A 66 -10.43 2.72 9.04
CA LEU A 66 -9.75 2.36 10.28
C LEU A 66 -8.55 3.27 10.57
N LEU A 67 -7.86 3.74 9.53
CA LEU A 67 -6.79 4.73 9.59
C LEU A 67 -7.33 6.12 9.98
N PHE A 68 -8.45 6.55 9.37
CA PHE A 68 -9.14 7.80 9.73
C PHE A 68 -9.70 7.77 11.16
N SER A 69 -10.11 6.60 11.65
CA SER A 69 -10.57 6.41 13.03
C SER A 69 -9.43 6.54 14.07
N GLY A 70 -8.17 6.70 13.64
CA GLY A 70 -7.02 6.97 14.50
C GLY A 70 -6.55 5.78 15.34
N ARG A 71 -7.18 4.61 15.21
CA ARG A 71 -6.85 3.41 15.98
C ARG A 71 -5.60 2.68 15.50
N ILE A 72 -5.22 2.85 14.23
CA ILE A 72 -4.05 2.19 13.65
C ILE A 72 -3.09 3.25 13.14
N ALA A 73 -1.85 3.25 13.63
CA ALA A 73 -0.84 4.16 13.11
C ALA A 73 -0.29 3.63 11.77
N PRO A 74 -0.14 4.46 10.72
CA PRO A 74 0.29 4.03 9.38
C PRO A 74 1.60 3.23 9.39
N ARG A 75 2.50 3.57 10.32
CA ARG A 75 3.77 2.87 10.57
C ARG A 75 3.63 1.37 10.87
N TRP A 76 2.48 0.94 11.41
CA TRP A 76 2.20 -0.47 11.70
C TRP A 76 1.75 -1.26 10.49
N VAL A 77 1.29 -0.63 9.41
CA VAL A 77 0.90 -1.37 8.21
C VAL A 77 2.02 -1.33 7.18
N LYS A 78 2.84 -0.27 7.23
CA LYS A 78 3.90 -0.01 6.26
C LYS A 78 4.93 -1.15 6.17
N ALA A 79 5.41 -1.70 7.28
CA ALA A 79 6.46 -2.72 7.22
C ALA A 79 5.96 -4.07 6.66
N GLY A 80 4.74 -4.50 7.01
CA GLY A 80 4.08 -5.66 6.41
C GLY A 80 3.77 -5.46 4.93
N ALA A 81 3.31 -4.26 4.55
CA ALA A 81 3.06 -3.90 3.17
C ALA A 81 4.35 -3.87 2.34
N ASP A 82 5.41 -3.21 2.81
CA ASP A 82 6.70 -3.11 2.12
C ASP A 82 7.32 -4.51 1.90
N TRP A 83 7.15 -5.43 2.87
CA TRP A 83 7.59 -6.82 2.72
C TRP A 83 6.79 -7.58 1.66
N LEU A 84 5.46 -7.47 1.68
CA LEU A 84 4.60 -8.08 0.67
C LEU A 84 4.86 -7.50 -0.73
N LEU A 85 5.20 -6.20 -0.78
CA LEU A 85 5.57 -5.50 -2.00
C LEU A 85 6.93 -5.99 -2.55
N SER A 86 7.87 -6.30 -1.66
CA SER A 86 9.17 -6.88 -2.02
C SER A 86 9.01 -8.26 -2.66
N GLU A 87 8.02 -9.02 -2.22
CA GLU A 87 7.65 -10.33 -2.78
C GLU A 87 6.62 -10.23 -3.92
N MET A 88 6.33 -9.05 -4.48
CA MET A 88 5.37 -8.91 -5.58
C MET A 88 5.69 -9.84 -6.75
N LEU A 89 6.98 -10.06 -7.05
CA LEU A 89 7.43 -11.01 -8.06
C LEU A 89 6.90 -12.43 -7.80
N LEU A 90 6.89 -12.90 -6.55
CA LEU A 90 6.35 -14.20 -6.16
C LEU A 90 4.85 -14.31 -6.47
N PHE A 91 4.09 -13.22 -6.30
CA PHE A 91 2.67 -13.16 -6.63
C PHE A 91 2.39 -12.98 -8.14
N PHE A 92 3.32 -12.34 -8.85
CA PHE A 92 3.20 -12.14 -10.30
C PHE A 92 3.43 -13.42 -11.10
N ILE A 93 4.31 -14.32 -10.65
CA ILE A 93 4.60 -15.56 -11.37
C ILE A 93 3.34 -16.43 -11.55
N PRO A 94 2.58 -16.80 -10.48
CA PRO A 94 1.33 -17.54 -10.62
C PRO A 94 0.27 -16.78 -11.45
N ALA A 95 0.16 -15.47 -11.28
CA ALA A 95 -0.80 -14.65 -12.01
C ALA A 95 -0.49 -14.61 -13.52
N ALA A 96 0.77 -14.47 -13.90
CA ALA A 96 1.21 -14.47 -15.29
C ALA A 96 1.01 -15.84 -15.95
N VAL A 97 1.34 -16.93 -15.25
CA VAL A 97 1.10 -18.30 -15.74
C VAL A 97 -0.39 -18.58 -15.93
N ALA A 98 -1.24 -18.11 -15.01
CA ALA A 98 -2.69 -18.20 -15.18
C ALA A 98 -3.17 -17.39 -16.39
N ALA A 99 -2.66 -16.16 -16.59
CA ALA A 99 -3.04 -15.32 -17.73
C ALA A 99 -2.69 -15.96 -19.09
N VAL A 100 -1.52 -16.62 -19.19
CA VAL A 100 -1.10 -17.32 -20.42
C VAL A 100 -1.98 -18.54 -20.71
N GLN A 101 -2.46 -19.27 -19.69
CA GLN A 101 -3.40 -20.39 -19.88
C GLN A 101 -4.74 -19.94 -20.49
N TYR A 102 -5.18 -18.70 -20.23
CA TYR A 102 -6.37 -18.10 -20.86
C TYR A 102 -6.02 -17.27 -22.12
N GLY A 103 -4.87 -17.52 -22.74
CA GLY A 103 -4.32 -16.73 -23.83
C GLY A 103 -5.24 -16.60 -25.06
N ASP A 104 -6.10 -17.58 -25.33
CA ASP A 104 -7.04 -17.52 -26.45
C ASP A 104 -8.15 -16.47 -26.24
N VAL A 105 -8.64 -16.32 -25.01
CA VAL A 105 -9.57 -15.25 -24.63
C VAL A 105 -8.88 -13.88 -24.71
N LEU A 106 -7.61 -13.83 -24.33
CA LEU A 106 -6.79 -12.63 -24.39
C LEU A 106 -6.49 -12.20 -25.83
N LYS A 107 -6.32 -13.13 -26.78
CA LYS A 107 -6.19 -12.79 -28.21
C LYS A 107 -7.49 -12.24 -28.80
N ALA A 108 -8.64 -12.84 -28.45
CA ALA A 108 -9.93 -12.41 -28.98
C ALA A 108 -10.43 -11.09 -28.36
N GLN A 109 -10.20 -10.87 -27.07
CA GLN A 109 -10.78 -9.76 -26.30
C GLN A 109 -9.74 -8.81 -25.68
N GLY A 110 -8.44 -9.07 -25.86
CA GLY A 110 -7.36 -8.30 -25.23
C GLY A 110 -7.36 -6.84 -25.62
N TRP A 111 -7.77 -6.49 -26.84
CA TRP A 111 -7.89 -5.10 -27.27
C TRP A 111 -8.94 -4.33 -26.46
N ARG A 112 -10.07 -4.98 -26.14
CA ARG A 112 -11.17 -4.39 -25.36
C ARG A 112 -10.77 -4.26 -23.88
N LEU A 113 -10.05 -5.24 -23.35
CA LEU A 113 -9.44 -5.18 -22.01
C LEU A 113 -8.42 -4.04 -21.93
N ALA A 114 -7.51 -3.92 -22.90
CA ALA A 114 -6.51 -2.85 -22.93
C ALA A 114 -7.17 -1.47 -22.96
N LEU A 115 -8.22 -1.29 -23.79
CA LEU A 115 -8.97 -0.04 -23.85
C LEU A 115 -9.63 0.28 -22.50
N VAL A 116 -10.29 -0.69 -21.87
CA VAL A 116 -10.92 -0.50 -20.54
C VAL A 116 -9.88 -0.14 -19.48
N VAL A 117 -8.72 -0.79 -19.48
CA VAL A 117 -7.64 -0.49 -18.52
C VAL A 117 -7.08 0.92 -18.74
N VAL A 118 -6.79 1.30 -19.98
CA VAL A 118 -6.28 2.64 -20.30
C VAL A 118 -7.32 3.71 -19.95
N CYS A 119 -8.56 3.57 -20.41
CA CYS A 119 -9.63 4.51 -20.09
C CYS A 119 -9.93 4.57 -18.59
N GLY A 120 -9.97 3.43 -17.91
CA GLY A 120 -10.18 3.35 -16.47
C GLY A 120 -9.05 4.01 -15.67
N THR A 121 -7.80 3.82 -16.09
CA THR A 121 -6.64 4.46 -15.46
C THR A 121 -6.64 5.96 -15.69
N LEU A 122 -6.92 6.42 -16.91
CA LEU A 122 -7.04 7.85 -17.21
C LEU A 122 -8.16 8.50 -16.41
N LEU A 123 -9.33 7.86 -16.33
CA LEU A 123 -10.46 8.35 -15.54
C LEU A 123 -10.11 8.41 -14.06
N ALA A 124 -9.43 7.38 -13.53
CA ALA A 124 -8.97 7.36 -12.14
C ALA A 124 -7.95 8.49 -11.87
N MET A 125 -6.98 8.72 -12.76
CA MET A 125 -6.02 9.82 -12.63
C MET A 125 -6.71 11.18 -12.63
N VAL A 126 -7.67 11.41 -13.54
CA VAL A 126 -8.46 12.65 -13.58
C VAL A 126 -9.27 12.82 -12.30
N ALA A 127 -9.93 11.77 -11.82
CA ALA A 127 -10.71 11.81 -10.58
C ALA A 127 -9.83 12.18 -9.37
N VAL A 128 -8.64 11.59 -9.25
CA VAL A 128 -7.67 11.94 -8.20
C VAL A 128 -7.19 13.37 -8.36
N ALA A 129 -6.85 13.81 -9.58
CA ALA A 129 -6.42 15.18 -9.85
C ALA A 129 -7.47 16.21 -9.43
N VAL A 130 -8.74 15.98 -9.80
CA VAL A 130 -9.86 16.83 -9.39
C VAL A 130 -10.05 16.80 -7.87
N ALA A 131 -10.01 15.63 -7.23
CA ALA A 131 -10.16 15.51 -5.77
C ALA A 131 -9.07 16.28 -5.01
N VAL A 132 -7.81 16.18 -5.46
CA VAL A 132 -6.69 16.92 -4.90
C VAL A 132 -6.87 18.43 -5.12
N GLU A 133 -7.29 18.84 -6.32
CA GLU A 133 -7.50 20.26 -6.62
C GLU A 133 -8.63 20.89 -5.80
N GLN A 134 -9.75 20.17 -5.59
CA GLN A 134 -10.82 20.61 -4.69
C GLN A 134 -10.31 20.79 -3.26
N THR A 135 -9.53 19.83 -2.78
CA THR A 135 -8.95 19.86 -1.43
C THR A 135 -7.98 21.04 -1.26
N ALA A 136 -7.08 21.24 -2.23
CA ALA A 136 -6.14 22.36 -2.23
C ALA A 136 -6.85 23.72 -2.30
N LYS A 137 -7.92 23.82 -3.09
CA LYS A 137 -8.74 25.04 -3.19
C LYS A 137 -9.47 25.33 -1.89
N LEU A 138 -9.97 24.30 -1.20
CA LEU A 138 -10.60 24.42 0.11
C LEU A 138 -9.60 24.90 1.17
N GLU A 139 -8.39 24.36 1.16
CA GLU A 139 -7.32 24.75 2.07
C GLU A 139 -6.89 26.20 1.86
N ARG A 140 -6.72 26.64 0.60
CA ARG A 140 -6.46 28.06 0.27
C ARG A 140 -7.57 28.98 0.76
N ARG A 141 -8.84 28.58 0.67
CA ARG A 141 -9.98 29.34 1.21
C ARG A 141 -9.94 29.43 2.74
N LEU A 142 -9.57 28.35 3.42
CA LEU A 142 -9.46 28.32 4.89
C LEU A 142 -8.24 29.11 5.40
N ALA A 143 -7.11 29.08 4.68
CA ALA A 143 -5.91 29.84 5.01
C ALA A 143 -6.14 31.36 4.96
N LEU A 144 -6.86 31.85 3.94
CA LEU A 144 -7.21 33.27 3.81
C LEU A 144 -8.16 33.75 4.92
N ARG A 145 -9.05 32.88 5.41
CA ARG A 145 -9.95 33.19 6.54
C ARG A 145 -9.19 33.28 7.86
N ARG A 146 -8.17 32.44 8.06
CA ARG A 146 -7.29 32.50 9.25
C ARG A 146 -6.41 33.75 9.26
N ALA A 147 -5.92 34.21 8.10
CA ALA A 147 -5.13 35.43 8.00
C ALA A 147 -5.94 36.70 8.32
N ARG A 148 -7.22 36.77 7.90
CA ARG A 148 -8.12 37.88 8.25
C ARG A 148 -8.51 37.93 9.73
N GLY A 149 -8.54 36.79 10.42
CA GLY A 149 -8.86 36.72 11.85
C GLY A 149 -7.73 37.13 12.80
N HIS A 150 -6.48 37.22 12.33
CA HIS A 150 -5.34 37.71 13.12
C HIS A 150 -4.98 39.17 12.81
N ALA A 151 -5.66 39.79 11.84
CA ALA A 151 -5.46 41.18 11.42
C ALA A 151 -6.61 42.11 11.85
N ALA A 152 -7.52 41.62 12.67
CA ALA A 152 -8.63 42.34 13.30
C ALA A 152 -8.50 42.18 14.82
#